data_AF-A0A8H4LVM6-F1
#
_entry.id   AF-A0A8H4LVM6-F1
#
_cell.length_a   1.000
_cell.length_b   1.000
_cell.length_c   1.000
_cell.angle_alpha   90.00
_cell.angle_beta   90.00
_cell.angle_gamma   90.00
#
_symmetry.space_group_name_H-M   'P 1'
#
loop_
_entity.id
_entity.type
_entity.pdbx_description
1 polymer ?
#
loop_
_entity_poly.entity_id
_entity_poly.type
_entity_poly.pdbx_seq_one_letter_code
_entity_poly.pdbx_strand_id
1 'polypeptide(L)'
;MRHYAVSSPRIHPSSLVMVPITPSSQTMCRRVHAATSPAMLSHPHGLWRFYSAISAETRAAVTAAVTAAMAAPPGYGPAPTPSSIKRRLRRQAFRDAWIRAGLRGLAPLQRINQDSLVPSRSQVSSASPPEVLCSYNWRNLEAAHIFVPGTPPTWRNIRLPVTLPKDKGVFFIDQNAGRAPKQPLEPLFRAAASTNPDLRFNDIDVVSDRSSLRHLLDFCAARAQEAFRLKLTLVHESLLIERCGKNARERASPRLRDTGWGHNFEMYCTTYPSHMHDSSGHHRVLLYPIGHLRCAVRFEVDACYKKPGSADTGAEVVVPQKNKRPAIICNPESTSTSTQVTSVPCTPDAVIPQSATAEIKTAVQPKGPGTYLQQLWLGRTPWLIVGRHRQGKFRDIEITNVAAEFAEWEKRQQGALQKLVTILEMLRQAVRQAVTRNGASTCVVICERQSKPREIKIFAIRKDRKALPDDLIARFWT
;
A
#
# COMPACT_ATOMS: atom_id res chain seq x y z
N MET A 1 56.03 -29.16 -30.48
CA MET A 1 56.24 -30.46 -31.17
C MET A 1 55.69 -31.58 -30.30
N ARG A 2 55.00 -32.57 -30.93
CA ARG A 2 54.64 -33.94 -30.46
C ARG A 2 54.04 -34.09 -29.04
N HIS A 3 52.76 -34.40 -28.81
CA HIS A 3 51.90 -35.53 -29.24
C HIS A 3 52.24 -36.92 -28.68
N TYR A 4 51.32 -37.45 -27.86
CA TYR A 4 50.54 -38.72 -27.99
C TYR A 4 49.29 -38.52 -27.09
N ALA A 5 48.01 -38.71 -27.41
CA ALA A 5 47.23 -39.48 -28.40
C ALA A 5 46.91 -40.95 -28.03
N VAL A 6 45.68 -41.38 -28.40
CA VAL A 6 44.97 -42.67 -28.15
C VAL A 6 44.33 -42.79 -26.74
N SER A 7 43.05 -43.20 -26.54
CA SER A 7 41.83 -43.24 -27.38
C SER A 7 40.53 -43.44 -26.55
N SER A 8 39.36 -43.06 -27.07
CA SER A 8 38.01 -43.24 -26.45
C SER A 8 37.44 -44.67 -26.53
N PRO A 9 36.48 -45.05 -25.67
CA PRO A 9 35.44 -46.03 -25.97
C PRO A 9 34.15 -45.36 -26.51
N ARG A 10 33.40 -46.08 -27.36
CA ARG A 10 32.17 -45.58 -28.03
C ARG A 10 30.89 -45.87 -27.23
N ILE A 11 29.86 -45.10 -27.56
CA ILE A 11 28.47 -45.22 -27.12
C ILE A 11 27.83 -46.51 -27.71
N HIS A 12 26.94 -47.15 -26.94
CA HIS A 12 25.80 -47.87 -27.49
C HIS A 12 24.51 -47.40 -26.81
N PRO A 13 23.45 -47.00 -27.55
CA PRO A 13 22.19 -46.53 -26.98
C PRO A 13 21.16 -47.66 -26.93
N SER A 14 20.50 -47.85 -25.78
CA SER A 14 19.39 -48.79 -25.64
C SER A 14 18.04 -48.07 -25.64
N SER A 15 17.38 -48.13 -26.79
CA SER A 15 15.92 -48.24 -26.93
C SER A 15 15.04 -47.06 -26.46
N LEU A 16 15.04 -45.98 -27.23
CA LEU A 16 13.77 -45.28 -27.49
C LEU A 16 12.86 -46.23 -28.29
N VAL A 17 11.78 -46.72 -27.68
CA VAL A 17 10.67 -47.30 -28.45
C VAL A 17 9.73 -46.17 -28.84
N MET A 18 9.75 -45.79 -30.12
CA MET A 18 8.68 -44.97 -30.70
C MET A 18 7.40 -45.81 -30.72
N VAL A 19 6.38 -45.39 -29.96
CA VAL A 19 5.01 -45.87 -30.18
C VAL A 19 4.40 -45.03 -31.30
N PRO A 20 3.97 -45.63 -32.42
CA PRO A 20 3.38 -44.86 -33.52
C PRO A 20 2.02 -44.29 -33.11
N ILE A 21 1.85 -42.98 -33.21
CA ILE A 21 0.54 -42.33 -33.08
C ILE A 21 -0.28 -42.69 -34.31
N THR A 22 -1.33 -43.49 -34.13
CA THR A 22 -2.25 -43.85 -35.20
C THR A 22 -3.16 -42.67 -35.59
N PRO A 23 -3.69 -42.61 -36.84
CA PRO A 23 -4.40 -41.43 -37.36
C PRO A 23 -5.73 -41.08 -36.68
N SER A 24 -6.17 -41.77 -35.62
CA SER A 24 -7.43 -41.51 -34.92
C SER A 24 -7.36 -40.37 -33.89
N SER A 25 -6.17 -40.06 -33.36
CA SER A 25 -6.03 -39.13 -32.23
C SER A 25 -6.21 -37.65 -32.61
N GLN A 26 -5.77 -37.24 -33.81
CA GLN A 26 -5.91 -35.84 -34.27
C GLN A 26 -7.37 -35.44 -34.54
N THR A 27 -8.23 -36.39 -34.93
CA THR A 27 -9.67 -36.14 -35.16
C THR A 27 -10.43 -35.92 -33.85
N MET A 28 -9.95 -36.47 -32.73
CA MET A 28 -10.58 -36.33 -31.42
C MET A 28 -10.33 -34.94 -30.81
N CYS A 29 -9.09 -34.42 -30.88
CA CYS A 29 -8.78 -33.07 -30.43
C CYS A 29 -9.56 -31.97 -31.18
N ARG A 30 -9.80 -32.15 -32.50
CA ARG A 30 -10.59 -31.19 -33.29
C ARG A 30 -12.08 -31.19 -32.94
N ARG A 31 -12.65 -32.28 -32.41
CA ARG A 31 -14.07 -32.31 -31.96
C ARG A 31 -14.27 -31.70 -30.57
N VAL A 32 -13.29 -31.81 -29.67
CA VAL A 32 -13.37 -31.17 -28.34
C VAL A 32 -13.28 -29.65 -28.45
N HIS A 33 -12.47 -29.11 -29.37
CA HIS A 33 -12.29 -27.66 -29.52
C HIS A 33 -13.44 -26.93 -30.25
N ALA A 34 -14.33 -27.64 -30.94
CA ALA A 34 -15.43 -27.04 -31.72
C ALA A 34 -16.76 -26.90 -30.95
N ALA A 35 -16.86 -27.42 -29.72
CA ALA A 35 -18.13 -27.56 -28.99
C ALA A 35 -18.31 -26.59 -27.79
N THR A 36 -17.32 -25.72 -27.50
CA THR A 36 -17.37 -24.76 -26.40
C THR A 36 -17.63 -23.32 -26.88
N SER A 37 -18.71 -23.14 -27.64
CA SER A 37 -19.27 -21.80 -27.91
C SER A 37 -20.25 -21.41 -26.78
N PRO A 38 -20.29 -20.14 -26.29
CA PRO A 38 -21.00 -19.77 -25.05
C PRO A 38 -22.55 -19.84 -25.05
N ALA A 39 -23.18 -20.42 -26.08
CA ALA A 39 -24.62 -20.30 -26.32
C ALA A 39 -25.49 -21.53 -25.94
N MET A 40 -24.91 -22.62 -25.41
CA MET A 40 -25.64 -23.90 -25.18
C MET A 40 -25.66 -24.43 -23.73
N LEU A 41 -25.32 -23.62 -22.73
CA LEU A 41 -25.35 -24.02 -21.30
C LEU A 41 -26.61 -23.54 -20.55
N SER A 42 -27.74 -23.34 -21.24
CA SER A 42 -28.94 -22.71 -20.67
C SER A 42 -30.13 -23.65 -20.42
N HIS A 43 -30.06 -24.96 -20.70
CA HIS A 43 -31.21 -25.90 -20.52
C HIS A 43 -30.83 -27.26 -19.88
N PRO A 44 -31.71 -27.87 -19.05
CA PRO A 44 -31.33 -29.00 -18.17
C PRO A 44 -31.09 -30.35 -18.87
N HIS A 45 -31.60 -30.56 -20.09
CA HIS A 45 -31.61 -31.88 -20.74
C HIS A 45 -30.33 -32.23 -21.54
N GLY A 46 -29.39 -31.30 -21.70
CA GLY A 46 -28.14 -31.54 -22.46
C GLY A 46 -27.14 -32.46 -21.74
N LEU A 47 -27.04 -32.35 -20.40
CA LEU A 47 -26.05 -33.08 -19.59
C LEU A 47 -26.28 -34.60 -19.57
N TRP A 48 -27.54 -35.04 -19.62
CA TRP A 48 -27.89 -36.47 -19.51
C TRP A 48 -27.49 -37.31 -20.73
N ARG A 49 -27.49 -36.72 -21.93
CA ARG A 49 -27.03 -37.39 -23.17
C ARG A 49 -25.51 -37.48 -23.26
N PHE A 50 -24.76 -36.59 -22.60
CA PHE A 50 -23.31 -36.71 -22.50
C PHE A 50 -22.88 -37.79 -21.51
N TYR A 51 -23.58 -37.90 -20.37
CA TYR A 51 -23.23 -38.86 -19.30
C TYR A 51 -23.39 -40.33 -19.69
N SER A 52 -24.26 -40.63 -20.67
CA SER A 52 -24.55 -41.99 -21.14
C SER A 52 -23.56 -42.50 -22.20
N ALA A 53 -22.84 -41.61 -22.91
CA ALA A 53 -21.92 -41.97 -24.00
C ALA A 53 -20.47 -42.26 -23.57
N ILE A 54 -20.17 -42.25 -22.26
CA ILE A 54 -18.82 -42.40 -21.71
C ILE A 54 -18.62 -43.84 -21.18
N SER A 55 -17.50 -44.49 -21.50
CA SER A 55 -17.17 -45.85 -21.03
C SER A 55 -17.11 -45.95 -19.50
N ALA A 56 -17.40 -47.13 -18.95
CA ALA A 56 -17.43 -47.37 -17.50
C ALA A 56 -16.08 -47.05 -16.84
N GLU A 57 -14.96 -47.38 -17.49
CA GLU A 57 -13.60 -47.11 -17.03
C GLU A 57 -13.33 -45.60 -16.90
N THR A 58 -13.81 -44.79 -17.84
CA THR A 58 -13.64 -43.33 -17.78
C THR A 58 -14.46 -42.72 -16.64
N ARG A 59 -15.66 -43.27 -16.34
CA ARG A 59 -16.46 -42.84 -15.17
C ARG A 59 -15.78 -43.22 -13.85
N ALA A 60 -15.18 -44.41 -13.78
CA ALA A 60 -14.39 -44.84 -12.62
C ALA A 60 -13.17 -43.92 -12.41
N ALA A 61 -12.42 -43.59 -13.48
CA ALA A 61 -11.28 -42.69 -13.42
C ALA A 61 -11.65 -41.27 -12.95
N VAL A 62 -12.74 -40.68 -13.47
CA VAL A 62 -13.22 -39.36 -13.02
C VAL A 62 -13.68 -39.40 -11.56
N THR A 63 -14.38 -40.45 -11.14
CA THR A 63 -14.84 -40.60 -9.75
C THR A 63 -13.68 -40.79 -8.78
N ALA A 64 -12.65 -41.56 -9.17
CA ALA A 64 -11.42 -41.72 -8.40
C ALA A 64 -10.64 -40.40 -8.29
N ALA A 65 -10.53 -39.63 -9.39
CA ALA A 65 -9.86 -38.33 -9.41
C ALA A 65 -10.57 -37.29 -8.52
N VAL A 66 -11.92 -37.24 -8.53
CA VAL A 66 -12.69 -36.36 -7.64
C VAL A 66 -12.55 -36.79 -6.17
N THR A 67 -12.62 -38.08 -5.88
CA THR A 67 -12.43 -38.60 -4.51
C THR A 67 -11.02 -38.32 -4.00
N ALA A 68 -9.99 -38.46 -4.84
CA ALA A 68 -8.61 -38.09 -4.50
C ALA A 68 -8.42 -36.58 -4.31
N ALA A 69 -9.12 -35.74 -5.09
CA ALA A 69 -9.09 -34.28 -4.93
C ALA A 69 -9.83 -33.79 -3.67
N MET A 70 -10.77 -34.58 -3.13
CA MET A 70 -11.46 -34.29 -1.86
C MET A 70 -10.73 -34.86 -0.63
N ALA A 71 -9.75 -35.74 -0.81
CA ALA A 71 -8.87 -36.22 0.26
C ALA A 71 -7.87 -35.11 0.64
N ALA A 72 -8.14 -34.40 1.74
CA ALA A 72 -7.27 -33.31 2.20
C ALA A 72 -5.86 -33.80 2.57
N PRO A 73 -4.79 -33.05 2.22
CA PRO A 73 -3.42 -33.43 2.57
C PRO A 73 -3.20 -33.39 4.10
N PRO A 74 -2.37 -34.29 4.66
CA PRO A 74 -2.15 -34.39 6.10
C PRO A 74 -1.43 -33.13 6.61
N GLY A 75 -2.12 -32.35 7.46
CA GLY A 75 -1.56 -31.14 8.07
C GLY A 75 -2.56 -30.03 8.38
N TYR A 76 -3.75 -30.04 7.76
CA TYR A 76 -4.84 -29.16 8.18
C TYR A 76 -5.62 -29.79 9.33
N GLY A 77 -5.66 -29.11 10.48
CA GLY A 77 -6.54 -29.47 11.59
C GLY A 77 -8.02 -29.42 11.21
N PRO A 78 -8.92 -29.97 12.04
CA PRO A 78 -10.32 -30.14 11.71
C PRO A 78 -10.99 -28.83 11.27
N ALA A 79 -11.87 -28.93 10.26
CA ALA A 79 -12.57 -27.78 9.70
C ALA A 79 -13.23 -26.94 10.81
N PRO A 80 -13.11 -25.61 10.77
CA PRO A 80 -13.52 -24.75 11.87
C PRO A 80 -15.02 -24.87 12.12
N THR A 81 -15.40 -25.36 13.31
CA THR A 81 -16.80 -25.56 13.70
C THR A 81 -17.62 -24.26 13.59
N PRO A 82 -18.94 -24.33 13.36
CA PRO A 82 -19.80 -23.14 13.29
C PRO A 82 -19.70 -22.23 14.53
N SER A 83 -19.49 -22.80 15.72
CA SER A 83 -19.24 -22.05 16.95
C SER A 83 -17.90 -21.32 16.95
N SER A 84 -16.84 -21.93 16.42
CA SER A 84 -15.53 -21.29 16.24
C SER A 84 -15.58 -20.13 15.24
N ILE A 85 -16.34 -20.27 14.14
CA ILE A 85 -16.58 -19.22 13.14
C ILE A 85 -17.36 -18.06 13.77
N LYS A 86 -18.49 -18.33 14.45
CA LYS A 86 -19.25 -17.31 15.19
C LYS A 86 -18.38 -16.58 16.22
N ARG A 87 -17.53 -17.30 16.97
CA ARG A 87 -16.58 -16.70 17.93
C ARG A 87 -15.52 -15.82 17.26
N ARG A 88 -14.99 -16.23 16.10
CA ARG A 88 -14.04 -15.42 15.30
C ARG A 88 -14.69 -14.14 14.79
N LEU A 89 -15.90 -14.24 14.23
CA LEU A 89 -16.68 -13.10 13.72
C LEU A 89 -17.04 -12.11 14.85
N ARG A 90 -17.48 -12.60 16.03
CA ARG A 90 -17.73 -11.74 17.21
C ARG A 90 -16.47 -11.01 17.68
N ARG A 91 -15.34 -11.71 17.82
CA ARG A 91 -14.04 -11.09 18.19
C ARG A 91 -13.61 -10.04 17.16
N GLN A 92 -13.90 -10.26 15.89
CA GLN A 92 -13.58 -9.32 14.82
C GLN A 92 -14.51 -8.09 14.81
N ALA A 93 -15.83 -8.28 14.99
CA ALA A 93 -16.78 -7.17 15.12
C ALA A 93 -16.43 -6.28 16.33
N PHE A 94 -15.99 -6.87 17.45
CA PHE A 94 -15.46 -6.13 18.60
C PHE A 94 -14.16 -5.36 18.28
N ARG A 95 -13.24 -5.97 17.51
CA ARG A 95 -12.01 -5.30 17.06
C ARG A 95 -12.29 -4.11 16.14
N ASP A 96 -13.29 -4.21 15.27
CA ASP A 96 -13.62 -3.18 14.27
C ASP A 96 -14.60 -2.12 14.83
N ALA A 97 -15.18 -2.31 16.02
CA ALA A 97 -16.19 -1.43 16.61
C ALA A 97 -15.78 0.05 16.76
N TRP A 98 -14.48 0.35 16.88
CA TRP A 98 -13.95 1.73 16.92
C TRP A 98 -14.30 2.53 15.66
N ILE A 99 -14.51 1.86 14.51
CA ILE A 99 -14.89 2.50 13.25
C ILE A 99 -16.25 3.20 13.36
N ARG A 100 -17.13 2.74 14.26
CA ARG A 100 -18.43 3.37 14.55
C ARG A 100 -18.37 4.40 15.69
N ALA A 101 -17.20 4.75 16.22
CA ALA A 101 -17.07 5.76 17.28
C ALA A 101 -17.68 7.12 16.85
N GLY A 102 -18.49 7.72 17.72
CA GLY A 102 -19.21 8.96 17.42
C GLY A 102 -20.34 8.86 16.39
N LEU A 103 -20.68 7.67 15.88
CA LEU A 103 -21.74 7.48 14.87
C LEU A 103 -23.04 6.85 15.43
N ARG A 104 -23.13 6.67 16.75
CA ARG A 104 -24.32 6.08 17.39
C ARG A 104 -25.52 7.01 17.20
N GLY A 105 -26.64 6.47 16.70
CA GLY A 105 -27.87 7.22 16.45
C GLY A 105 -27.88 8.03 15.14
N LEU A 106 -26.78 8.07 14.38
CA LEU A 106 -26.74 8.71 13.08
C LEU A 106 -27.15 7.72 11.98
N ALA A 107 -28.03 8.15 11.08
CA ALA A 107 -28.26 7.48 9.81
C ALA A 107 -27.15 7.88 8.81
N PRO A 108 -26.71 6.98 7.91
CA PRO A 108 -25.80 7.35 6.83
C PRO A 108 -26.54 8.24 5.82
N LEU A 109 -25.92 9.38 5.48
CA LEU A 109 -26.37 10.29 4.42
C LEU A 109 -26.38 9.59 3.06
N GLN A 110 -25.38 8.76 2.80
CA GLN A 110 -25.23 8.01 1.56
C GLN A 110 -24.57 6.66 1.82
N ARG A 111 -24.92 5.68 0.96
CA ARG A 111 -24.28 4.37 0.85
C ARG A 111 -23.77 4.20 -0.56
N ILE A 112 -22.55 3.71 -0.71
CA ILE A 112 -21.91 3.42 -1.99
C ILE A 112 -21.57 1.94 -2.01
N ASN A 113 -22.26 1.15 -2.83
CA ASN A 113 -21.94 -0.25 -3.01
C ASN A 113 -20.74 -0.38 -3.96
N GLN A 114 -19.81 -1.26 -3.62
CA GLN A 114 -18.59 -1.51 -4.41
C GLN A 114 -18.91 -2.02 -5.82
N ASP A 115 -20.01 -2.76 -5.98
CA ASP A 115 -20.45 -3.33 -7.25
C ASP A 115 -21.24 -2.32 -8.11
N SER A 116 -21.81 -1.26 -7.51
CA SER A 116 -22.51 -0.19 -8.23
C SER A 116 -21.59 0.96 -8.69
N LEU A 117 -20.28 0.86 -8.43
CA LEU A 117 -19.32 1.85 -8.91
C LEU A 117 -19.13 1.73 -10.43
N VAL A 118 -19.64 2.73 -11.16
CA VAL A 118 -19.37 2.92 -12.59
C VAL A 118 -17.95 3.52 -12.76
N PRO A 119 -17.07 2.93 -13.59
CA PRO A 119 -15.76 3.52 -13.89
C PRO A 119 -15.91 4.88 -14.59
N SER A 120 -15.12 5.88 -14.18
CA SER A 120 -15.00 7.16 -14.89
C SER A 120 -14.45 6.97 -16.30
N ARG A 121 -14.84 7.86 -17.23
CA ARG A 121 -14.34 7.84 -18.62
C ARG A 121 -12.87 8.27 -18.72
N SER A 122 -12.37 9.06 -17.77
CA SER A 122 -10.98 9.50 -17.74
C SER A 122 -10.02 8.33 -17.51
N GLN A 123 -9.09 8.09 -18.43
CA GLN A 123 -7.98 7.16 -18.16
C GLN A 123 -7.08 7.75 -17.06
N VAL A 124 -6.51 6.87 -16.23
CA VAL A 124 -5.62 7.26 -15.14
C VAL A 124 -4.20 6.84 -15.49
N SER A 125 -3.27 7.78 -15.60
CA SER A 125 -1.87 7.46 -15.92
C SER A 125 -0.85 8.09 -14.97
N SER A 126 0.31 7.44 -14.87
CA SER A 126 1.51 7.91 -14.19
C SER A 126 2.59 8.45 -15.14
N ALA A 127 2.30 8.54 -16.45
CA ALA A 127 3.25 9.01 -17.46
C ALA A 127 3.68 10.48 -17.26
N SER A 128 2.78 11.35 -16.78
CA SER A 128 3.14 12.73 -16.43
C SER A 128 4.00 12.76 -15.16
N PRO A 129 5.15 13.48 -15.16
CA PRO A 129 6.00 13.58 -13.98
C PRO A 129 5.22 14.30 -12.85
N PRO A 130 5.33 13.82 -11.59
CA PRO A 130 4.69 14.48 -10.46
C PRO A 130 5.47 15.74 -10.05
N GLU A 131 4.75 16.78 -9.66
CA GLU A 131 5.32 17.98 -9.04
C GLU A 131 5.53 17.73 -7.54
N VAL A 132 6.64 18.22 -6.96
CA VAL A 132 6.88 18.16 -5.50
C VAL A 132 6.40 19.47 -4.88
N LEU A 133 5.27 19.43 -4.16
CA LEU A 133 4.72 20.63 -3.50
C LEU A 133 5.54 21.02 -2.26
N CYS A 134 5.89 20.03 -1.44
CA CYS A 134 6.74 20.21 -0.26
C CYS A 134 7.28 18.88 0.27
N SER A 135 8.26 18.96 1.18
CA SER A 135 8.74 17.86 2.00
C SER A 135 9.07 18.32 3.41
N TYR A 136 9.00 17.42 4.38
CA TYR A 136 9.36 17.71 5.77
C TYR A 136 9.81 16.46 6.53
N ASN A 137 10.66 16.65 7.55
CA ASN A 137 11.01 15.59 8.50
C ASN A 137 10.44 15.91 9.88
N TRP A 138 9.84 14.93 10.54
CA TRP A 138 9.47 15.08 11.96
C TRP A 138 10.70 14.97 12.86
N ARG A 139 10.96 16.00 13.68
CA ARG A 139 12.01 15.95 14.71
C ARG A 139 11.59 15.00 15.84
N ASN A 140 12.56 14.31 16.44
CA ASN A 140 12.33 13.38 17.55
C ASN A 140 12.24 14.11 18.90
N LEU A 141 11.36 15.10 18.96
CA LEU A 141 11.07 15.92 20.14
C LEU A 141 9.63 15.65 20.63
N GLU A 142 9.33 16.10 21.85
CA GLU A 142 7.97 16.09 22.40
C GLU A 142 7.11 17.22 21.79
N ALA A 143 7.74 18.36 21.47
CA ALA A 143 7.15 19.43 20.70
C ALA A 143 6.96 19.03 19.22
N ALA A 144 5.89 19.55 18.61
CA ALA A 144 5.53 19.25 17.23
C ALA A 144 6.38 20.07 16.23
N HIS A 145 7.66 19.73 16.11
CA HIS A 145 8.60 20.41 15.21
C HIS A 145 8.90 19.61 13.95
N ILE A 146 8.92 20.29 12.80
CA ILE A 146 9.31 19.72 11.51
C ILE A 146 10.51 20.47 10.90
N PHE A 147 11.45 19.76 10.29
CA PHE A 147 12.46 20.34 9.40
C PHE A 147 11.87 20.59 8.02
N VAL A 148 12.13 21.75 7.43
CA VAL A 148 11.55 22.17 6.15
C VAL A 148 12.57 22.96 5.29
N PRO A 149 12.82 22.58 4.03
CA PRO A 149 12.41 21.31 3.41
C PRO A 149 13.05 20.12 4.14
N GLY A 150 12.33 19.00 4.16
CA GLY A 150 12.86 17.75 4.70
C GLY A 150 13.70 16.97 3.69
N THR A 151 14.60 16.11 4.19
CA THR A 151 15.44 15.20 3.39
C THR A 151 15.27 13.75 3.90
N PRO A 152 14.93 12.77 3.03
CA PRO A 152 14.83 11.36 3.45
C PRO A 152 16.21 10.80 3.83
N PRO A 153 16.28 9.76 4.67
CA PRO A 153 17.57 9.21 5.08
C PRO A 153 18.21 8.45 3.90
N THR A 154 19.52 8.55 3.75
CA THR A 154 20.24 7.90 2.64
C THR A 154 20.44 6.42 2.92
N TRP A 155 20.13 5.58 1.93
CA TRP A 155 20.45 4.16 1.94
C TRP A 155 21.97 3.94 2.01
N ARG A 156 22.41 3.05 2.90
CA ARG A 156 23.82 2.66 3.07
C ARG A 156 24.05 1.27 2.51
N ASN A 157 25.17 1.08 1.82
CA ASN A 157 25.60 -0.25 1.38
C ASN A 157 26.01 -1.08 2.61
N ILE A 158 25.19 -2.06 2.97
CA ILE A 158 25.36 -2.91 4.14
C ILE A 158 26.13 -4.19 3.78
N ARG A 159 27.12 -4.55 4.61
CA ARG A 159 27.80 -5.85 4.54
C ARG A 159 26.89 -6.94 5.14
N LEU A 160 26.67 -8.01 4.37
CA LEU A 160 25.83 -9.15 4.75
C LEU A 160 26.70 -10.39 5.01
N PRO A 161 26.24 -11.37 5.80
CA PRO A 161 24.97 -11.38 6.54
C PRO A 161 25.02 -10.51 7.81
N VAL A 162 23.86 -10.00 8.23
CA VAL A 162 23.70 -9.28 9.51
C VAL A 162 22.54 -9.88 10.31
N THR A 163 22.70 -9.94 11.64
CA THR A 163 21.63 -10.36 12.55
C THR A 163 21.12 -9.15 13.33
N LEU A 164 19.83 -8.84 13.19
CA LEU A 164 19.18 -7.73 13.89
C LEU A 164 18.19 -8.23 14.95
N PRO A 165 18.05 -7.53 16.09
CA PRO A 165 17.02 -7.85 17.07
C PRO A 165 15.62 -7.60 16.50
N LYS A 166 14.60 -8.26 17.06
CA LYS A 166 13.19 -7.92 16.81
C LYS A 166 12.92 -6.45 17.17
N ASP A 167 11.97 -5.85 16.46
CA ASP A 167 11.50 -4.50 16.73
C ASP A 167 11.03 -4.38 18.20
N LYS A 168 11.41 -3.31 18.89
CA LYS A 168 11.10 -3.09 20.31
C LYS A 168 10.92 -1.61 20.57
N GLY A 169 9.76 -1.24 21.10
CA GLY A 169 9.45 0.16 21.43
C GLY A 169 8.03 0.52 21.05
N VAL A 170 7.84 1.81 20.78
CA VAL A 170 6.60 2.36 20.22
C VAL A 170 6.94 2.93 18.86
N PHE A 171 6.19 2.54 17.84
CA PHE A 171 6.34 2.99 16.45
C PHE A 171 5.06 3.68 15.99
N PHE A 172 5.16 4.55 14.99
CA PHE A 172 4.01 5.23 14.42
C PHE A 172 3.33 4.37 13.34
N ILE A 173 2.01 4.18 13.47
CA ILE A 173 1.14 3.70 12.39
C ILE A 173 0.76 4.88 11.47
N ASP A 174 0.71 6.08 12.05
CA ASP A 174 0.47 7.35 11.40
C ASP A 174 1.22 8.42 12.20
N GLN A 175 2.39 8.85 11.69
CA GLN A 175 3.25 9.79 12.41
C GLN A 175 2.63 11.18 12.52
N ASN A 176 1.85 11.58 11.51
CA ASN A 176 1.21 12.89 11.46
C ASN A 176 0.05 12.95 12.44
N ALA A 177 -0.85 11.95 12.46
CA ALA A 177 -1.89 11.86 13.49
C ALA A 177 -1.32 11.60 14.90
N GLY A 178 -0.13 11.01 14.99
CA GLY A 178 0.55 10.73 16.25
C GLY A 178 1.35 11.91 16.83
N ARG A 179 1.65 12.95 16.04
CA ARG A 179 2.38 14.16 16.48
C ARG A 179 1.56 15.46 16.33
N ALA A 180 0.52 15.46 15.50
CA ALA A 180 -0.46 16.54 15.36
C ALA A 180 -1.90 15.97 15.43
N PRO A 181 -2.32 15.36 16.56
CA PRO A 181 -3.60 14.63 16.66
C PRO A 181 -4.85 15.50 16.46
N LYS A 182 -4.73 16.82 16.69
CA LYS A 182 -5.80 17.79 16.38
C LYS A 182 -5.95 17.94 14.86
N GLN A 183 -4.87 18.18 14.11
CA GLN A 183 -4.94 18.50 12.69
C GLN A 183 -3.84 17.76 11.94
N PRO A 184 -4.02 16.46 11.60
CA PRO A 184 -2.99 15.61 11.02
C PRO A 184 -2.48 16.08 9.65
N LEU A 185 -3.19 17.01 8.98
CA LEU A 185 -2.76 17.63 7.73
C LEU A 185 -1.94 18.92 7.94
N GLU A 186 -1.98 19.55 9.12
CA GLU A 186 -1.24 20.81 9.40
C GLU A 186 0.25 20.77 8.96
N PRO A 187 1.04 19.71 9.23
CA PRO A 187 2.46 19.69 8.83
C PRO A 187 2.69 19.84 7.32
N LEU A 188 1.78 19.33 6.48
CA LEU A 188 1.84 19.48 5.02
C LEU A 188 1.78 20.96 4.65
N PHE A 189 0.77 21.66 5.17
CA PHE A 189 0.50 23.05 4.86
C PHE A 189 1.53 23.99 5.50
N ARG A 190 2.02 23.70 6.71
CA ARG A 190 3.17 24.39 7.32
C ARG A 190 4.46 24.22 6.49
N ALA A 191 4.70 23.02 5.95
CA ALA A 191 5.87 22.78 5.10
C ALA A 191 5.77 23.48 3.74
N ALA A 192 4.61 23.38 3.08
CA ALA A 192 4.30 24.11 1.85
C ALA A 192 4.45 25.62 2.07
N ALA A 193 3.99 26.13 3.21
CA ALA A 193 4.04 27.55 3.56
C ALA A 193 5.47 28.09 3.70
N SER A 194 6.42 27.24 4.06
CA SER A 194 7.83 27.59 4.19
C SER A 194 8.63 27.41 2.89
N THR A 195 8.20 26.51 2.00
CA THR A 195 8.94 26.15 0.77
C THR A 195 8.43 26.84 -0.48
N ASN A 196 7.14 27.19 -0.55
CA ASN A 196 6.55 27.83 -1.72
C ASN A 196 5.52 28.91 -1.28
N PRO A 197 5.93 30.20 -1.27
CA PRO A 197 5.05 31.33 -0.96
C PRO A 197 3.81 31.44 -1.86
N ASP A 198 3.98 31.12 -3.15
CA ASP A 198 2.99 31.37 -4.20
C ASP A 198 2.04 30.19 -4.42
N LEU A 199 2.34 29.01 -3.86
CA LEU A 199 1.47 27.84 -3.94
C LEU A 199 0.08 28.14 -3.36
N ARG A 200 -0.95 27.78 -4.13
CA ARG A 200 -2.37 27.80 -3.75
C ARG A 200 -3.00 26.44 -3.98
N PHE A 201 -4.08 26.17 -3.25
CA PHE A 201 -4.83 24.92 -3.31
C PHE A 201 -6.20 25.06 -3.97
N ASN A 202 -6.57 26.27 -4.43
CA ASN A 202 -7.82 26.55 -5.17
C ASN A 202 -8.05 25.52 -6.30
N ASP A 203 -7.01 25.23 -7.09
CA ASP A 203 -7.03 24.31 -8.23
C ASP A 203 -6.61 22.88 -7.87
N ILE A 204 -6.70 22.47 -6.59
CA ILE A 204 -6.39 21.11 -6.13
C ILE A 204 -7.68 20.44 -5.64
N ASP A 205 -8.17 19.46 -6.40
CA ASP A 205 -9.45 18.79 -6.15
C ASP A 205 -9.43 17.93 -4.89
N VAL A 206 -8.29 17.28 -4.60
CA VAL A 206 -8.14 16.30 -3.50
C VAL A 206 -6.80 16.46 -2.80
N VAL A 207 -6.82 16.53 -1.48
CA VAL A 207 -5.64 16.43 -0.61
C VAL A 207 -5.77 15.18 0.25
N SER A 208 -4.85 14.22 0.15
CA SER A 208 -5.02 12.90 0.78
C SER A 208 -3.69 12.25 1.16
N ASP A 209 -3.72 11.37 2.16
CA ASP A 209 -2.63 10.43 2.40
C ASP A 209 -2.67 9.25 1.40
N ARG A 210 -1.50 8.84 0.91
CA ARG A 210 -1.25 7.64 0.09
C ARG A 210 -1.89 6.38 0.67
N SER A 211 -1.93 6.24 2.01
CA SER A 211 -2.62 5.14 2.69
C SER A 211 -4.14 5.19 2.56
N SER A 212 -4.74 6.38 2.55
CA SER A 212 -6.18 6.58 2.39
C SER A 212 -6.60 6.26 0.95
N LEU A 213 -5.84 6.74 -0.04
CA LEU A 213 -6.03 6.35 -1.45
C LEU A 213 -5.86 4.85 -1.67
N ARG A 214 -4.89 4.20 -1.00
CA ARG A 214 -4.71 2.73 -1.06
C ARG A 214 -5.97 1.98 -0.60
N HIS A 215 -6.62 2.42 0.48
CA HIS A 215 -7.88 1.82 0.95
C HIS A 215 -9.04 2.02 -0.02
N LEU A 216 -9.19 3.21 -0.60
CA LEU A 216 -10.22 3.48 -1.60
C LEU A 216 -9.99 2.69 -2.90
N LEU A 217 -8.74 2.56 -3.35
CA LEU A 217 -8.39 1.79 -4.54
C LEU A 217 -8.63 0.28 -4.34
N ASP A 218 -8.24 -0.28 -3.20
CA ASP A 218 -8.53 -1.69 -2.88
C ASP A 218 -10.04 -1.96 -2.72
N PHE A 219 -10.84 -0.97 -2.29
CA PHE A 219 -12.31 -1.04 -2.35
C PHE A 219 -12.78 -1.10 -3.80
N CYS A 220 -12.31 -0.18 -4.66
CA CYS A 220 -12.65 -0.16 -6.09
C CYS A 220 -12.24 -1.43 -6.84
N ALA A 221 -11.13 -2.05 -6.43
CA ALA A 221 -10.59 -3.29 -7.00
C ALA A 221 -11.21 -4.58 -6.43
N ALA A 222 -12.27 -4.49 -5.62
CA ALA A 222 -12.93 -5.62 -4.93
C ALA A 222 -11.99 -6.49 -4.07
N ARG A 223 -10.85 -5.94 -3.63
CA ARG A 223 -9.83 -6.73 -2.91
C ARG A 223 -10.21 -6.94 -1.45
N ALA A 224 -9.87 -8.13 -0.93
CA ALA A 224 -10.04 -8.45 0.47
C ALA A 224 -9.20 -7.49 1.34
N GLN A 225 -9.87 -6.78 2.24
CA GLN A 225 -9.31 -5.61 2.91
C GLN A 225 -9.55 -5.64 4.42
N GLU A 226 -8.88 -4.71 5.12
CA GLU A 226 -9.22 -4.34 6.48
C GLU A 226 -10.39 -3.35 6.49
N ALA A 227 -11.04 -3.20 7.65
CA ALA A 227 -12.04 -2.16 7.82
C ALA A 227 -11.33 -0.80 7.97
N PHE A 228 -11.86 0.26 7.35
CA PHE A 228 -11.25 1.58 7.39
C PHE A 228 -12.25 2.69 7.73
N ARG A 229 -11.72 3.79 8.25
CA ARG A 229 -12.44 5.03 8.51
C ARG A 229 -11.64 6.21 7.96
N LEU A 230 -12.33 7.13 7.28
CA LEU A 230 -11.78 8.41 6.82
C LEU A 230 -12.63 9.55 7.37
N LYS A 231 -12.01 10.70 7.58
CA LYS A 231 -12.69 11.98 7.82
C LYS A 231 -12.52 12.83 6.55
N LEU A 232 -13.62 13.44 6.11
CA LEU A 232 -13.68 14.27 4.92
C LEU A 232 -14.10 15.69 5.30
N THR A 233 -13.36 16.67 4.80
CA THR A 233 -13.68 18.10 4.95
C THR A 233 -13.51 18.77 3.60
N LEU A 234 -14.42 19.68 3.23
CA LEU A 234 -14.20 20.59 2.12
C LEU A 234 -13.57 21.88 2.65
N VAL A 235 -12.52 22.34 1.98
CA VAL A 235 -11.99 23.69 2.15
C VAL A 235 -12.15 24.36 0.79
N HIS A 236 -13.10 25.31 0.71
CA HIS A 236 -13.70 25.75 -0.54
C HIS A 236 -14.11 24.53 -1.40
N GLU A 237 -13.40 24.29 -2.48
CA GLU A 237 -13.66 23.23 -3.44
C GLU A 237 -12.78 21.99 -3.26
N SER A 238 -11.69 22.08 -2.49
CA SER A 238 -10.73 21.00 -2.25
C SER A 238 -11.24 19.99 -1.22
N LEU A 239 -11.25 18.70 -1.57
CA LEU A 239 -11.57 17.60 -0.65
C LEU A 239 -10.33 17.17 0.15
N LEU A 240 -10.32 17.46 1.45
CA LEU A 240 -9.31 16.96 2.38
C LEU A 240 -9.75 15.61 2.95
N ILE A 241 -8.91 14.58 2.76
CA ILE A 241 -9.14 13.19 3.20
C ILE A 241 -8.15 12.81 4.31
N GLU A 242 -8.60 12.90 5.56
CA GLU A 242 -7.84 12.45 6.71
C GLU A 242 -8.06 10.95 6.98
N ARG A 243 -6.98 10.20 7.24
CA ARG A 243 -7.09 8.83 7.79
C ARG A 243 -7.55 8.89 9.24
N CYS A 244 -8.53 8.07 9.62
CA CYS A 244 -8.82 7.80 11.03
C CYS A 244 -8.33 6.39 11.39
N GLY A 245 -7.37 6.29 12.31
CA GLY A 245 -6.93 5.02 12.90
C GLY A 245 -7.44 4.86 14.33
N LYS A 246 -7.56 3.61 14.81
CA LYS A 246 -7.83 3.32 16.23
C LYS A 246 -6.73 3.90 17.14
N ASN A 247 -5.49 3.69 16.71
CA ASN A 247 -4.28 4.20 17.34
C ASN A 247 -3.43 4.86 16.23
N ALA A 248 -2.73 5.94 16.55
CA ALA A 248 -1.68 6.48 15.69
C ALA A 248 -0.31 5.80 15.91
N ARG A 249 -0.20 4.98 16.96
CA ARG A 249 1.01 4.27 17.38
C ARG A 249 0.73 2.80 17.67
N GLU A 250 1.73 1.95 17.49
CA GLU A 250 1.74 0.55 17.94
C GLU A 250 2.93 0.27 18.86
N ARG A 251 2.78 -0.75 19.71
CA ARG A 251 3.82 -1.19 20.64
C ARG A 251 4.43 -2.50 20.15
N ALA A 252 5.64 -2.42 19.61
CA ALA A 252 6.45 -3.58 19.28
C ALA A 252 7.10 -4.14 20.56
N SER A 253 7.04 -5.46 20.72
CA SER A 253 7.70 -6.17 21.81
C SER A 253 8.17 -7.53 21.31
N PRO A 254 9.43 -7.95 21.55
CA PRO A 254 9.93 -9.25 21.13
C PRO A 254 9.08 -10.44 21.61
N ARG A 255 8.34 -10.27 22.71
CA ARG A 255 7.41 -11.26 23.30
C ARG A 255 6.09 -11.42 22.50
N LEU A 256 5.71 -10.44 21.68
CA LEU A 256 4.53 -10.54 20.82
C LEU A 256 4.87 -11.33 19.54
N ARG A 257 3.93 -12.16 19.08
CA ARG A 257 4.12 -13.04 17.92
C ARG A 257 4.28 -12.23 16.62
N ASP A 258 3.52 -11.15 16.49
CA ASP A 258 3.40 -10.37 15.25
C ASP A 258 4.52 -9.31 15.09
N THR A 259 5.38 -9.14 16.11
CA THR A 259 6.53 -8.22 16.05
C THR A 259 7.58 -8.70 15.04
N GLY A 260 7.87 -7.84 14.07
CA GLY A 260 8.85 -8.05 13.00
C GLY A 260 10.26 -7.57 13.30
N TRP A 261 10.96 -7.20 12.23
CA TRP A 261 12.33 -6.66 12.18
C TRP A 261 12.43 -5.45 11.23
N GLY A 262 11.29 -4.86 10.85
CA GLY A 262 11.20 -3.88 9.77
C GLY A 262 11.87 -2.57 10.14
N HIS A 263 11.48 -2.00 11.28
CA HIS A 263 12.00 -0.73 11.75
C HIS A 263 13.49 -0.83 12.11
N ASN A 264 13.91 -1.91 12.76
CA ASN A 264 15.34 -2.15 13.05
C ASN A 264 16.17 -2.33 11.79
N PHE A 265 15.63 -2.97 10.74
CA PHE A 265 16.31 -3.11 9.45
C PHE A 265 16.45 -1.76 8.74
N GLU A 266 15.38 -0.98 8.67
CA GLU A 266 15.38 0.37 8.09
C GLU A 266 16.40 1.28 8.81
N MET A 267 16.32 1.40 10.14
CA MET A 267 17.29 2.13 10.97
C MET A 267 18.74 1.67 10.74
N TYR A 268 18.95 0.36 10.58
CA TYR A 268 20.27 -0.22 10.38
C TYR A 268 20.82 0.03 8.97
N CYS A 269 19.96 0.20 7.97
CA CYS A 269 20.35 0.37 6.58
C CYS A 269 20.35 1.83 6.09
N THR A 270 19.76 2.78 6.82
CA THR A 270 19.69 4.19 6.41
C THR A 270 20.45 5.12 7.36
N THR A 271 20.67 6.39 6.99
CA THR A 271 21.13 7.46 7.90
C THR A 271 20.70 8.84 7.37
N TYR A 272 20.19 9.69 8.26
CA TYR A 272 19.86 11.09 7.95
C TYR A 272 21.13 11.95 7.79
N PRO A 273 21.06 13.06 7.04
CA PRO A 273 22.11 14.09 7.04
C PRO A 273 22.45 14.58 8.46
N SER A 274 23.68 15.02 8.67
CA SER A 274 24.18 15.49 9.99
C SER A 274 23.31 16.61 10.58
N HIS A 275 22.86 17.55 9.75
CA HIS A 275 22.00 18.67 10.13
C HIS A 275 20.53 18.26 10.43
N MET A 276 20.13 17.00 10.17
CA MET A 276 18.80 16.46 10.50
C MET A 276 18.88 15.17 11.33
N HIS A 277 19.95 14.95 12.09
CA HIS A 277 20.24 13.69 12.78
C HIS A 277 19.18 13.25 13.81
N ASP A 278 18.38 14.17 14.34
CA ASP A 278 17.24 13.93 15.22
C ASP A 278 15.91 13.70 14.46
N SER A 279 15.94 13.47 13.15
CA SER A 279 14.76 13.08 12.37
C SER A 279 14.20 11.71 12.78
N SER A 280 12.87 11.60 12.72
CA SER A 280 12.11 10.39 13.06
C SER A 280 11.21 9.87 11.92
N GLY A 281 11.20 10.52 10.76
CA GLY A 281 10.45 10.11 9.57
C GLY A 281 10.36 11.27 8.56
N HIS A 282 10.47 10.95 7.26
CA HIS A 282 10.40 11.92 6.16
C HIS A 282 9.09 11.79 5.39
N HIS A 283 8.39 12.90 5.21
CA HIS A 283 7.13 12.98 4.47
C HIS A 283 7.31 13.89 3.26
N ARG A 284 6.74 13.46 2.12
CA ARG A 284 6.73 14.20 0.86
C ARG A 284 5.30 14.32 0.35
N VAL A 285 5.04 15.42 -0.35
CA VAL A 285 3.72 15.71 -0.92
C VAL A 285 3.92 15.95 -2.41
N LEU A 286 3.30 15.09 -3.22
CA LEU A 286 3.32 15.22 -4.68
C LEU A 286 1.98 15.71 -5.20
N LEU A 287 2.00 16.56 -6.23
CA LEU A 287 0.83 16.87 -7.04
C LEU A 287 0.91 16.08 -8.35
N TYR A 288 -0.14 15.30 -8.64
CA TYR A 288 -0.29 14.59 -9.90
C TYR A 288 -1.78 14.28 -10.19
N PRO A 289 -2.16 14.05 -11.46
CA PRO A 289 -3.53 13.71 -11.80
C PRO A 289 -3.91 12.27 -11.43
N ILE A 290 -5.13 12.09 -10.92
CA ILE A 290 -5.83 10.79 -10.88
C ILE A 290 -7.06 10.93 -11.77
N GLY A 291 -6.93 10.47 -13.03
CA GLY A 291 -7.92 10.77 -14.06
C GLY A 291 -7.87 12.27 -14.38
N HIS A 292 -9.03 12.94 -14.29
CA HIS A 292 -9.11 14.39 -14.44
C HIS A 292 -8.89 15.17 -13.12
N LEU A 293 -8.80 14.50 -11.97
CA LEU A 293 -8.68 15.15 -10.65
C LEU A 293 -7.22 15.48 -10.32
N ARG A 294 -6.93 16.74 -9.97
CA ARG A 294 -5.64 17.19 -9.44
C ARG A 294 -5.51 16.79 -7.97
N CYS A 295 -4.60 15.86 -7.68
CA CYS A 295 -4.48 15.25 -6.36
C CYS A 295 -3.13 15.59 -5.70
N ALA A 296 -3.16 16.28 -4.56
CA ALA A 296 -2.01 16.43 -3.66
C ALA A 296 -1.95 15.22 -2.71
N VAL A 297 -0.93 14.38 -2.86
CA VAL A 297 -0.80 13.09 -2.17
C VAL A 297 0.42 13.08 -1.27
N ARG A 298 0.18 12.95 0.04
CA ARG A 298 1.24 12.82 1.05
C ARG A 298 1.62 11.36 1.29
N PHE A 299 2.92 11.09 1.44
CA PHE A 299 3.44 9.80 1.85
C PHE A 299 4.77 9.93 2.59
N GLU A 300 5.07 8.91 3.37
CA GLU A 300 6.39 8.68 3.97
C GLU A 300 7.35 8.08 2.93
N VAL A 301 8.62 8.48 2.98
CA VAL A 301 9.70 7.91 2.15
C VAL A 301 10.76 7.29 3.05
N ASP A 302 10.86 5.96 3.00
CA ASP A 302 11.74 5.17 3.86
C ASP A 302 13.23 5.47 3.63
N ALA A 303 13.63 5.78 2.38
CA ALA A 303 14.99 6.21 2.05
C ALA A 303 15.13 6.98 0.73
N CYS A 304 16.28 7.62 0.52
CA CYS A 304 16.79 7.88 -0.83
C CYS A 304 17.88 6.88 -1.23
N TYR A 305 17.86 6.48 -2.50
CA TYR A 305 18.83 5.58 -3.11
C TYR A 305 19.42 6.24 -4.36
N LYS A 306 20.74 6.48 -4.34
CA LYS A 306 21.53 6.83 -5.53
C LYS A 306 22.25 5.56 -6.01
N LYS A 307 22.18 5.26 -7.30
CA LYS A 307 22.85 4.09 -7.88
C LYS A 307 24.38 4.32 -7.83
N PRO A 308 25.20 3.40 -7.31
CA PRO A 308 26.65 3.52 -7.37
C PRO A 308 27.13 3.74 -8.81
N GLY A 309 27.98 4.75 -9.02
CA GLY A 309 28.51 5.11 -10.34
C GLY A 309 27.66 6.08 -11.16
N SER A 310 26.49 6.56 -10.68
CA SER A 310 25.91 7.79 -11.25
C SER A 310 26.74 8.99 -10.81
N ALA A 311 27.37 9.69 -11.76
CA ALA A 311 28.19 10.86 -11.47
C ALA A 311 27.33 12.01 -10.92
N ASP A 312 27.40 12.18 -9.60
CA ASP A 312 26.78 13.27 -8.86
C ASP A 312 27.67 13.49 -7.62
N THR A 313 28.59 14.46 -7.71
CA THR A 313 29.75 14.60 -6.81
C THR A 313 29.34 14.94 -5.38
N GLY A 314 29.30 13.93 -4.51
CA GLY A 314 29.17 14.05 -3.06
C GLY A 314 30.07 13.02 -2.39
N ALA A 315 30.98 13.49 -1.53
CA ALA A 315 32.15 12.76 -1.04
C ALA A 315 31.89 11.36 -0.47
N GLU A 316 32.87 10.46 -0.64
CA GLU A 316 32.94 9.21 0.11
C GLU A 316 33.04 9.48 1.61
N VAL A 317 31.94 9.25 2.34
CA VAL A 317 31.97 9.32 3.81
C VAL A 317 32.57 8.04 4.37
N VAL A 318 33.86 8.09 4.69
CA VAL A 318 34.57 7.06 5.46
C VAL A 318 33.85 6.84 6.79
N VAL A 319 33.60 5.57 7.13
CA VAL A 319 32.78 5.16 8.28
C VAL A 319 33.61 5.08 9.57
N PRO A 320 33.29 5.84 10.63
CA PRO A 320 33.73 5.52 11.98
C PRO A 320 32.84 4.41 12.55
N GLN A 321 33.42 3.25 12.81
CA GLN A 321 32.72 2.12 13.42
C GLN A 321 32.58 2.33 14.94
N LYS A 322 31.50 1.81 15.53
CA LYS A 322 31.10 1.89 16.95
C LYS A 322 30.46 3.21 17.40
N ASN A 323 29.16 3.33 17.18
CA ASN A 323 28.27 3.98 18.14
C ASN A 323 27.05 3.09 18.37
N LYS A 324 26.80 2.71 19.64
CA LYS A 324 25.57 2.00 20.04
C LYS A 324 24.41 3.00 20.00
N ARG A 325 23.80 3.20 18.83
CA ARG A 325 22.58 4.02 18.72
C ARG A 325 21.51 3.42 19.65
N PRO A 326 20.85 4.20 20.51
CA PRO A 326 19.64 3.74 21.18
C PRO A 326 18.59 3.42 20.11
N ALA A 327 17.70 2.46 20.39
CA ALA A 327 16.56 2.20 19.53
C ALA A 327 15.71 3.48 19.39
N ILE A 328 15.01 3.65 18.26
CA ILE A 328 13.94 4.66 18.15
C ILE A 328 12.84 4.28 19.15
N ILE A 329 12.94 4.84 20.34
CA ILE A 329 11.89 4.86 21.35
C ILE A 329 11.13 6.16 21.09
N CYS A 330 9.96 6.07 20.45
CA CYS A 330 9.00 7.16 20.60
C CYS A 330 8.66 7.22 22.08
N ASN A 331 9.04 8.30 22.78
CA ASN A 331 8.81 8.42 24.22
C ASN A 331 7.29 8.24 24.45
N PRO A 332 6.83 7.23 25.24
CA PRO A 332 5.43 6.82 25.22
C PRO A 332 4.46 7.93 25.64
N GLU A 333 4.96 8.91 26.39
CA GLU A 333 4.24 10.07 26.91
C GLU A 333 4.22 11.28 25.96
N SER A 334 4.85 11.20 24.77
CA SER A 334 4.91 12.28 23.78
C SER A 334 3.51 12.64 23.24
N THR A 335 2.70 13.37 24.00
CA THR A 335 1.44 13.96 23.55
C THR A 335 1.70 15.45 23.53
N SER A 336 2.04 15.99 22.35
CA SER A 336 2.47 17.38 22.21
C SER A 336 1.41 18.33 22.77
N THR A 337 1.76 19.06 23.83
CA THR A 337 0.94 20.13 24.41
C THR A 337 0.93 21.38 23.53
N SER A 338 1.90 21.53 22.62
CA SER A 338 1.87 22.56 21.57
C SER A 338 0.58 22.48 20.75
N THR A 339 -0.07 23.63 20.60
CA THR A 339 -1.31 23.79 19.83
C THR A 339 -1.10 23.80 18.32
N GLN A 340 0.13 24.04 17.85
CA GLN A 340 0.48 24.20 16.43
C GLN A 340 1.81 23.50 16.10
N VAL A 341 2.02 23.23 14.81
CA VAL A 341 3.25 22.63 14.27
C VAL A 341 4.24 23.72 13.86
N THR A 342 5.44 23.69 14.43
CA THR A 342 6.51 24.67 14.13
C THR A 342 7.43 24.14 13.02
N SER A 343 7.60 24.92 11.96
CA SER A 343 8.62 24.68 10.93
C SER A 343 9.98 25.25 11.34
N VAL A 344 11.01 24.43 11.22
CA VAL A 344 12.42 24.83 11.35
C VAL A 344 13.00 24.87 9.93
N PRO A 345 13.35 26.06 9.40
CA PRO A 345 14.00 26.17 8.10
C PRO A 345 15.33 25.43 8.09
N CYS A 346 15.56 24.66 7.03
CA CYS A 346 16.85 24.03 6.73
C CYS A 346 17.40 24.61 5.42
N THR A 347 18.70 24.86 5.37
CA THR A 347 19.40 25.18 4.13
C THR A 347 19.40 23.95 3.22
N PRO A 348 18.75 23.98 2.04
CA PRO A 348 18.73 22.83 1.15
C PRO A 348 20.05 22.74 0.37
N ASP A 349 20.82 21.67 0.59
CA ASP A 349 21.92 21.32 -0.32
C ASP A 349 21.36 20.97 -1.72
N ALA A 350 20.21 20.26 -1.75
CA ALA A 350 19.25 20.16 -2.84
C ALA A 350 17.98 19.42 -2.35
N VAL A 351 16.82 19.67 -2.96
CA VAL A 351 15.65 18.77 -2.77
C VAL A 351 15.92 17.47 -3.55
N ILE A 352 16.04 16.34 -2.84
CA ILE A 352 16.28 15.03 -3.45
C ILE A 352 15.21 14.72 -4.52
N PRO A 353 15.58 14.43 -5.78
CA PRO A 353 14.63 14.23 -6.86
C PRO A 353 13.74 13.01 -6.61
N GLN A 354 12.51 13.03 -7.14
CA GLN A 354 11.55 11.94 -6.93
C GLN A 354 12.05 10.59 -7.45
N SER A 355 12.86 10.62 -8.52
CA SER A 355 13.54 9.45 -9.12
C SER A 355 14.51 8.71 -8.17
N ALA A 356 14.93 9.34 -7.08
CA ALA A 356 15.83 8.75 -6.07
C ALA A 356 15.10 8.23 -4.82
N THR A 357 13.77 8.34 -4.74
CA THR A 357 13.00 7.88 -3.56
C THR A 357 12.87 6.35 -3.53
N ALA A 358 12.93 5.77 -2.33
CA ALA A 358 12.90 4.34 -2.11
C ALA A 358 11.96 3.94 -0.95
N GLU A 359 11.33 2.77 -1.09
CA GLU A 359 10.55 2.08 -0.06
C GLU A 359 11.31 0.82 0.38
N ILE A 360 11.46 0.61 1.68
CA ILE A 360 12.22 -0.48 2.30
C ILE A 360 11.24 -1.50 2.89
N LYS A 361 11.42 -2.78 2.56
CA LYS A 361 10.61 -3.88 3.10
C LYS A 361 11.48 -5.02 3.59
N THR A 362 10.94 -5.79 4.54
CA THR A 362 11.57 -7.00 5.04
C THR A 362 10.70 -8.20 4.73
N ALA A 363 11.31 -9.30 4.27
CA ALA A 363 10.57 -10.51 3.90
C ALA A 363 11.26 -11.79 4.39
N VAL A 364 10.45 -12.77 4.83
CA VAL A 364 10.93 -14.12 5.16
C VAL A 364 10.95 -15.05 3.94
N GLN A 365 10.06 -14.79 2.98
CA GLN A 365 9.97 -15.51 1.71
C GLN A 365 9.99 -14.50 0.56
N PRO A 366 10.57 -14.82 -0.60
CA PRO A 366 10.53 -13.96 -1.78
C PRO A 366 9.09 -13.58 -2.14
N LYS A 367 8.88 -12.31 -2.46
CA LYS A 367 7.64 -11.78 -3.04
C LYS A 367 8.01 -10.92 -4.22
N GLY A 368 7.40 -11.16 -5.38
CA GLY A 368 7.66 -10.34 -6.56
C GLY A 368 7.25 -8.87 -6.34
N PRO A 369 7.90 -7.92 -7.04
CA PRO A 369 7.67 -6.47 -6.90
C PRO A 369 6.19 -6.11 -7.11
N GLY A 370 5.47 -6.86 -7.94
CA GLY A 370 4.01 -6.81 -8.13
C GLY A 370 3.17 -6.72 -6.85
N THR A 371 3.64 -7.28 -5.74
CA THR A 371 2.97 -7.19 -4.42
C THR A 371 2.92 -5.76 -3.88
N TYR A 372 3.91 -4.95 -4.22
CA TYR A 372 4.15 -3.61 -3.69
C TYR A 372 3.80 -2.50 -4.70
N LEU A 373 3.66 -2.83 -6.00
CA LEU A 373 3.44 -1.85 -7.08
C LEU A 373 2.31 -0.86 -6.81
N GLN A 374 1.20 -1.25 -6.17
CA GLN A 374 0.13 -0.29 -5.84
C GLN A 374 0.58 0.82 -4.89
N GLN A 375 1.38 0.46 -3.89
CA GLN A 375 1.88 1.41 -2.91
C GLN A 375 2.97 2.31 -3.51
N LEU A 376 3.83 1.71 -4.34
CA LEU A 376 4.90 2.41 -5.06
C LEU A 376 4.34 3.36 -6.12
N TRP A 377 3.33 2.92 -6.88
CA TRP A 377 2.62 3.73 -7.88
C TRP A 377 1.93 4.94 -7.22
N LEU A 378 1.21 4.74 -6.11
CA LEU A 378 0.56 5.83 -5.35
C LEU A 378 1.55 6.78 -4.65
N GLY A 379 2.82 6.37 -4.44
CA GLY A 379 3.89 7.26 -3.97
C GLY A 379 4.75 7.84 -5.11
N ARG A 380 4.54 7.38 -6.36
CA ARG A 380 5.50 7.56 -7.47
C ARG A 380 6.94 7.22 -7.03
N THR A 381 7.10 6.15 -6.23
CA THR A 381 8.35 5.72 -5.60
C THR A 381 9.01 4.64 -6.46
N PRO A 382 10.10 4.94 -7.20
CA PRO A 382 10.63 4.02 -8.21
C PRO A 382 11.48 2.89 -7.63
N TRP A 383 12.13 3.07 -6.47
CA TRP A 383 13.00 2.05 -5.89
C TRP A 383 12.29 1.24 -4.80
N LEU A 384 12.37 -0.09 -4.91
CA LEU A 384 11.97 -1.04 -3.87
C LEU A 384 13.23 -1.75 -3.35
N ILE A 385 13.41 -1.76 -2.04
CA ILE A 385 14.54 -2.42 -1.38
C ILE A 385 13.99 -3.49 -0.42
N VAL A 386 14.30 -4.77 -0.68
CA VAL A 386 13.76 -5.91 0.10
C VAL A 386 14.88 -6.66 0.82
N GLY A 387 14.96 -6.48 2.14
CA GLY A 387 15.83 -7.27 3.02
C GLY A 387 15.24 -8.66 3.31
N ARG A 388 15.90 -9.71 2.83
CA ARG A 388 15.47 -11.11 3.03
C ARG A 388 16.10 -11.69 4.30
N HIS A 389 15.27 -12.19 5.23
CA HIS A 389 15.73 -12.67 6.53
C HIS A 389 15.06 -13.96 7.03
N ARG A 390 15.79 -14.74 7.82
CA ARG A 390 15.21 -15.80 8.68
C ARG A 390 15.48 -15.45 10.13
N GLN A 391 14.43 -15.21 10.92
CA GLN A 391 14.52 -14.86 12.35
C GLN A 391 15.50 -13.71 12.66
N GLY A 392 15.46 -12.64 11.86
CA GLY A 392 16.35 -11.48 12.02
C GLY A 392 17.74 -11.62 11.43
N LYS A 393 18.16 -12.80 10.96
CA LYS A 393 19.40 -12.97 10.18
C LYS A 393 19.12 -12.64 8.71
N PHE A 394 19.42 -11.41 8.33
CA PHE A 394 19.41 -10.92 6.95
C PHE A 394 20.62 -11.48 6.20
N ARG A 395 20.39 -11.99 4.98
CA ARG A 395 21.43 -12.63 4.17
C ARG A 395 21.53 -12.07 2.76
N ASP A 396 20.49 -11.40 2.31
CA ASP A 396 20.34 -10.92 0.95
C ASP A 396 19.47 -9.65 0.94
N ILE A 397 19.76 -8.74 0.01
CA ILE A 397 19.03 -7.49 -0.19
C ILE A 397 18.81 -7.32 -1.69
N GLU A 398 17.54 -7.33 -2.10
CA GLU A 398 17.12 -7.08 -3.47
C GLU A 398 16.81 -5.58 -3.63
N ILE A 399 17.46 -4.91 -4.60
CA ILE A 399 17.21 -3.50 -4.92
C ILE A 399 16.71 -3.44 -6.36
N THR A 400 15.44 -3.07 -6.54
CA THR A 400 14.76 -3.11 -7.84
C THR A 400 14.19 -1.73 -8.17
N ASN A 401 14.46 -1.24 -9.38
CA ASN A 401 13.75 -0.09 -9.92
C ASN A 401 12.49 -0.60 -10.65
N VAL A 402 11.32 -0.23 -10.13
CA VAL A 402 10.02 -0.67 -10.63
C VAL A 402 9.30 0.39 -11.47
N ALA A 403 9.94 1.53 -11.77
CA ALA A 403 9.28 2.63 -12.48
C ALA A 403 8.72 2.21 -13.85
N ALA A 404 9.46 1.36 -14.57
CA ALA A 404 9.03 0.80 -15.86
C ALA A 404 7.81 -0.14 -15.73
N GLU A 405 7.55 -0.72 -14.55
CA GLU A 405 6.39 -1.58 -14.31
C GLU A 405 5.08 -0.78 -14.11
N PHE A 406 5.16 0.53 -13.85
CA PHE A 406 3.99 1.36 -13.53
C PHE A 406 2.97 1.42 -14.68
N ALA A 407 3.42 1.57 -15.93
CA ALA A 407 2.54 1.66 -17.11
C ALA A 407 1.74 0.35 -17.34
N GLU A 408 2.39 -0.81 -17.25
CA GLU A 408 1.69 -2.09 -17.39
C GLU A 408 0.87 -2.46 -16.14
N TRP A 409 1.27 -1.99 -14.95
CA TRP A 409 0.45 -2.12 -13.75
C TRP A 409 -0.83 -1.29 -13.82
N GLU A 410 -0.75 -0.01 -14.20
CA GLU A 410 -1.93 0.86 -14.27
C GLU A 410 -2.88 0.45 -15.39
N LYS A 411 -2.35 -0.03 -16.53
CA LYS A 411 -3.14 -0.66 -17.61
C LYS A 411 -3.94 -1.85 -17.09
N ARG A 412 -3.32 -2.77 -16.34
CA ARG A 412 -4.00 -3.90 -15.69
C ARG A 412 -4.96 -3.48 -14.57
N GLN A 413 -4.88 -2.25 -14.05
CA GLN A 413 -5.73 -1.76 -12.97
C GLN A 413 -6.70 -0.64 -13.39
N GLN A 414 -6.81 -0.30 -14.67
CA GLN A 414 -7.62 0.84 -15.13
C GLN A 414 -9.05 0.82 -14.61
N GLY A 415 -9.76 -0.31 -14.69
CA GLY A 415 -11.13 -0.38 -14.19
C GLY A 415 -11.27 -0.06 -12.68
N ALA A 416 -10.25 -0.32 -11.87
CA ALA A 416 -10.21 0.06 -10.46
C ALA A 416 -9.76 1.52 -10.25
N LEU A 417 -8.82 2.00 -11.05
CA LEU A 417 -8.35 3.40 -11.01
C LEU A 417 -9.42 4.38 -11.50
N GLN A 418 -10.17 4.04 -12.56
CA GLN A 418 -11.32 4.78 -13.05
C GLN A 418 -12.46 4.82 -12.03
N LYS A 419 -12.69 3.73 -11.29
CA LYS A 419 -13.62 3.72 -10.14
C LYS A 419 -13.11 4.55 -8.96
N LEU A 420 -11.79 4.66 -8.78
CA LEU A 420 -11.19 5.57 -7.78
C LEU A 420 -11.46 7.05 -8.14
N VAL A 421 -11.43 7.43 -9.42
CA VAL A 421 -11.88 8.76 -9.86
C VAL A 421 -13.34 8.98 -9.44
N THR A 422 -14.24 8.08 -9.87
CA THR A 422 -15.68 8.17 -9.54
C THR A 422 -15.93 8.27 -8.04
N ILE A 423 -15.24 7.47 -7.22
CA ILE A 423 -15.49 7.49 -5.77
C ILE A 423 -14.97 8.78 -5.12
N LEU A 424 -13.86 9.37 -5.59
CA LEU A 424 -13.39 10.66 -5.11
C LEU A 424 -14.38 11.78 -5.44
N GLU A 425 -14.95 11.80 -6.65
CA GLU A 425 -16.02 12.72 -7.05
C GLU A 425 -17.27 12.54 -6.16
N MET A 426 -17.72 11.29 -5.94
CA MET A 426 -18.86 10.98 -5.08
C MET A 426 -18.63 11.41 -3.63
N LEU A 427 -17.43 11.21 -3.09
CA LEU A 427 -17.07 11.66 -1.73
C LEU A 427 -17.06 13.19 -1.63
N ARG A 428 -16.49 13.90 -2.62
CA ARG A 428 -16.49 15.37 -2.70
C ARG A 428 -17.93 15.92 -2.72
N GLN A 429 -18.77 15.36 -3.59
CA GLN A 429 -20.17 15.77 -3.71
C GLN A 429 -21.00 15.44 -2.46
N ALA A 430 -20.74 14.31 -1.79
CA ALA A 430 -21.41 13.96 -0.53
C ALA A 430 -21.10 14.97 0.59
N VAL A 431 -19.85 15.45 0.69
CA VAL A 431 -19.50 16.52 1.64
C VAL A 431 -20.19 17.83 1.27
N ARG A 432 -20.19 18.23 -0.02
CA ARG A 432 -20.88 19.45 -0.48
C ARG A 432 -22.37 19.43 -0.14
N GLN A 433 -23.04 18.31 -0.35
CA GLN A 433 -24.44 18.11 0.03
C GLN A 433 -24.65 18.16 1.55
N ALA A 434 -23.75 17.56 2.34
CA ALA A 434 -23.84 17.60 3.81
C ALA A 434 -23.69 19.02 4.37
N VAL A 435 -22.77 19.83 3.83
CA VAL A 435 -22.59 21.24 4.19
C VAL A 435 -23.88 22.02 3.88
N THR A 436 -24.31 21.98 2.62
CA THR A 436 -25.45 22.79 2.12
C THR A 436 -26.82 22.38 2.68
N ARG A 437 -27.08 21.09 2.91
CA ARG A 437 -28.42 20.59 3.31
C ARG A 437 -28.54 20.22 4.79
N ASN A 438 -27.43 19.90 5.46
CA ASN A 438 -27.45 19.38 6.83
C ASN A 438 -26.72 20.27 7.85
N GLY A 439 -26.11 21.38 7.39
CA GLY A 439 -25.26 22.24 8.22
C GLY A 439 -24.05 21.49 8.78
N ALA A 440 -23.52 20.51 8.02
CA ALA A 440 -22.39 19.70 8.45
C ALA A 440 -21.06 20.41 8.19
N SER A 441 -20.12 20.31 9.12
CA SER A 441 -18.74 20.78 8.91
C SER A 441 -17.80 19.70 8.38
N THR A 442 -18.23 18.44 8.38
CA THR A 442 -17.40 17.26 8.07
C THR A 442 -18.29 16.06 7.73
N CYS A 443 -17.80 15.15 6.88
CA CYS A 443 -18.34 13.81 6.75
C CYS A 443 -17.37 12.75 7.30
N VAL A 444 -17.92 11.70 7.90
CA VAL A 444 -17.17 10.49 8.26
C VAL A 444 -17.55 9.37 7.30
N VAL A 445 -16.53 8.72 6.76
CA VAL A 445 -16.65 7.58 5.84
C VAL A 445 -16.19 6.33 6.56
N ILE A 446 -16.97 5.25 6.48
CA ILE A 446 -16.58 3.93 6.97
C ILE A 446 -16.76 2.85 5.92
N CYS A 447 -15.81 1.92 5.84
CA CYS A 447 -15.97 0.64 5.17
C CYS A 447 -15.75 -0.47 6.18
N GLU A 448 -16.75 -1.32 6.38
CA GLU A 448 -16.73 -2.38 7.39
C GLU A 448 -16.37 -3.71 6.75
N ARG A 449 -15.36 -4.41 7.28
CA ARG A 449 -14.84 -5.66 6.70
C ARG A 449 -15.87 -6.78 6.57
N GLN A 450 -16.91 -6.75 7.39
CA GLN A 450 -17.98 -7.75 7.42
C GLN A 450 -19.19 -7.40 6.52
N SER A 451 -19.23 -6.21 5.91
CA SER A 451 -20.39 -5.78 5.11
C SER A 451 -20.48 -6.55 3.80
N LYS A 452 -21.66 -7.10 3.50
CA LYS A 452 -21.98 -7.84 2.28
C LYS A 452 -23.37 -7.40 1.78
N PRO A 453 -23.51 -6.84 0.56
CA PRO A 453 -22.44 -6.45 -0.35
C PRO A 453 -21.47 -5.45 0.29
N ARG A 454 -20.24 -5.34 -0.26
CA ARG A 454 -19.24 -4.45 0.32
C ARG A 454 -19.66 -3.01 0.05
N GLU A 455 -19.93 -2.25 1.11
CA GLU A 455 -20.38 -0.86 1.01
C GLU A 455 -19.42 0.10 1.75
N ILE A 456 -19.42 1.34 1.29
CA ILE A 456 -18.99 2.51 2.04
C ILE A 456 -20.23 3.25 2.55
N LYS A 457 -20.21 3.65 3.82
CA LYS A 457 -21.25 4.47 4.45
C LYS A 457 -20.69 5.85 4.77
N ILE A 458 -21.41 6.89 4.40
CA ILE A 458 -21.05 8.30 4.63
C ILE A 458 -22.01 8.88 5.66
N PHE A 459 -21.49 9.53 6.70
CA PHE A 459 -22.27 10.13 7.79
C PHE A 459 -21.92 11.63 7.88
N ALA A 460 -22.93 12.49 7.93
CA ALA A 460 -22.76 13.92 8.14
C ALA A 460 -22.53 14.23 9.62
N ILE A 461 -21.52 15.04 9.94
CA ILE A 461 -21.19 15.47 11.30
C ILE A 461 -21.39 16.99 11.39
N ARG A 462 -22.32 17.43 12.25
CA ARG A 462 -22.69 18.86 12.41
C ARG A 462 -21.58 19.71 13.03
N LYS A 463 -21.04 19.26 14.17
CA LYS A 463 -19.95 19.93 14.88
C LYS A 463 -18.79 18.96 15.02
N ASP A 464 -17.65 19.34 14.46
CA ASP A 464 -16.37 18.65 14.56
C ASP A 464 -15.25 19.70 14.44
N ARG A 465 -14.03 19.35 14.83
CA ARG A 465 -12.84 20.19 14.62
C ARG A 465 -12.59 20.47 13.14
N LYS A 466 -12.04 21.67 12.84
CA LYS A 466 -11.54 22.02 11.50
C LYS A 466 -10.40 21.06 11.08
N ALA A 467 -10.25 20.82 9.78
CA ALA A 467 -9.15 20.02 9.23
C ALA A 467 -7.79 20.74 9.35
N LEU A 468 -7.79 22.08 9.27
CA LEU A 468 -6.63 22.95 9.30
C LEU A 468 -6.83 24.18 10.22
N PRO A 469 -5.75 24.81 10.69
CA PRO A 469 -5.77 26.15 11.25
C PRO A 469 -6.32 27.20 10.26
N ASP A 470 -6.95 28.25 10.77
CA ASP A 470 -7.56 29.29 9.94
C ASP A 470 -6.54 30.13 9.17
N ASP A 471 -5.33 30.33 9.73
CA ASP A 471 -4.23 31.01 9.04
C ASP A 471 -3.72 30.23 7.82
N LEU A 472 -3.80 28.90 7.85
CA LEU A 472 -3.45 28.06 6.68
C LEU A 472 -4.58 28.03 5.65
N ILE A 473 -5.85 28.06 6.07
CA ILE A 473 -6.98 28.17 5.14
C ILE A 473 -6.91 29.51 4.39
N ALA A 474 -6.81 30.62 5.13
CA ALA A 474 -6.71 31.97 4.57
C ALA A 474 -5.46 32.21 3.71
N ARG A 475 -4.40 31.40 3.90
CA ARG A 475 -3.20 31.46 3.07
C ARG A 475 -3.33 30.71 1.74
N PHE A 476 -3.92 29.51 1.76
CA PHE A 476 -3.87 28.58 0.62
C PHE A 476 -5.10 28.60 -0.27
N TRP A 477 -6.21 29.16 0.20
CA TRP A 477 -7.43 29.37 -0.59
C TRP A 477 -7.79 30.85 -0.58
N THR A 478 -7.21 31.58 -1.53
CA THR A 478 -7.37 33.03 -1.76
C THR A 478 -7.92 33.28 -3.15
#